data_AF-A0A3B1DGG2-F1
#
_entry.id   AF-A0A3B1DGG2-F1
#
_cell.length_a   1.000
_cell.length_b   1.000
_cell.length_c   1.000
_cell.angle_alpha   90.00
_cell.angle_beta   90.00
_cell.angle_gamma   90.00
#
_symmetry.space_group_name_H-M   'P 1'
#
loop_
_entity.id
_entity.type
_entity.pdbx_description
1 polymer ?
#
loop_
_entity_poly.entity_id
_entity_poly.type
_entity_poly.pdbx_seq_one_letter_code
_entity_poly.pdbx_strand_id
1 'polypeptide(L)' 'MIEGGSSLASHALEDGVVDKVVFFIAPKIIGGRDSFPAVGGNACASLSDAYRLRDIKVRKIGEDILVEGYVE' A
#
# COMPACT_ATOMS: atom_id res chain seq x y z
N MET A 1 -5.05 12.98 4.94
CA MET A 1 -4.11 11.92 5.34
C MET A 1 -4.93 10.77 5.89
N ILE A 2 -4.74 9.54 5.39
CA ILE A 2 -5.50 8.34 5.75
C ILE A 2 -4.48 7.30 6.23
N GLU A 3 -4.60 6.84 7.49
CA GLU A 3 -3.65 5.90 8.13
C GLU A 3 -4.36 4.70 8.79
N GLY A 4 -5.62 4.45 8.45
CA GLY A 4 -6.37 3.33 9.02
C GLY A 4 -5.90 1.96 8.54
N GLY A 5 -6.67 0.93 8.87
CA GLY A 5 -6.34 -0.46 8.52
C GLY A 5 -6.56 -0.82 7.05
N SER A 6 -6.25 -2.08 6.72
CA SER A 6 -6.26 -2.64 5.37
C SER A 6 -7.57 -2.37 4.60
N SER A 7 -8.72 -2.51 5.25
CA SER A 7 -10.03 -2.26 4.64
C SER A 7 -10.25 -0.79 4.31
N LEU A 8 -9.86 0.14 5.18
CA LEU A 8 -10.03 1.57 4.92
C LEU A 8 -9.15 2.01 3.74
N ALA A 9 -7.90 1.54 3.71
CA ALA A 9 -6.98 1.81 2.61
C ALA A 9 -7.53 1.29 1.27
N SER A 10 -8.16 0.10 1.24
CA SER A 10 -8.80 -0.45 0.04
C SER A 10 -9.93 0.45 -0.47
N HIS A 11 -10.89 0.80 0.39
CA HIS A 11 -12.04 1.62 -0.02
C HIS A 11 -11.59 3.01 -0.50
N ALA A 12 -10.57 3.60 0.13
CA ALA A 12 -10.05 4.88 -0.33
C ALA A 12 -9.43 4.82 -1.74
N LEU A 13 -8.73 3.72 -2.06
CA LEU A 13 -8.21 3.47 -3.41
C LEU A 13 -9.35 3.23 -4.42
N GLU A 14 -10.34 2.42 -4.04
CA GLU A 14 -11.52 2.11 -4.87
C GLU A 14 -12.35 3.36 -5.17
N ASP A 15 -12.49 4.27 -4.21
CA ASP A 15 -13.21 5.53 -4.37
C ASP A 15 -12.41 6.59 -5.18
N GLY A 16 -11.16 6.29 -5.57
CA GLY A 16 -10.33 7.19 -6.38
C GLY A 16 -9.90 8.47 -5.66
N VAL A 17 -9.95 8.51 -4.33
CA VAL A 17 -9.64 9.70 -3.52
C VAL A 17 -8.18 9.75 -3.04
N VAL A 18 -7.35 8.79 -3.46
CA VAL A 18 -5.95 8.67 -3.03
C VAL A 18 -5.02 9.19 -4.12
N ASP A 19 -4.38 10.33 -3.86
CA ASP A 19 -3.35 10.86 -4.77
C ASP A 19 -1.99 10.18 -4.59
N LYS A 20 -1.61 9.91 -3.34
CA LYS A 20 -0.26 9.46 -2.95
C LYS A 20 -0.33 8.37 -1.89
N VAL A 21 0.51 7.34 -2.07
CA VAL A 21 0.71 6.28 -1.07
C VAL A 21 2.11 6.37 -0.45
N VAL A 22 2.20 5.91 0.80
CA VAL A 22 3.41 5.92 1.59
C VAL A 22 3.45 4.61 2.40
N PHE A 23 4.38 3.72 2.07
CA PHE A 23 4.57 2.42 2.74
C PHE A 23 5.83 2.44 3.59
N PHE A 24 5.70 2.07 4.85
CA PHE A 24 6.82 1.79 5.75
C PHE A 24 6.97 0.28 5.90
N ILE A 25 8.14 -0.24 5.54
CA ILE A 25 8.45 -1.67 5.55
C ILE A 25 9.57 -1.91 6.56
N ALA A 26 9.23 -2.56 7.66
CA ALA A 26 10.20 -2.96 8.67
C ALA A 26 10.96 -4.23 8.24
N PRO A 27 12.21 -4.44 8.69
CA PRO A 27 12.98 -5.66 8.44
C PRO A 27 12.50 -6.82 9.33
N LYS A 28 11.19 -7.11 9.33
CA LYS A 28 10.53 -8.08 10.20
C LYS A 28 9.53 -8.91 9.39
N ILE A 29 9.42 -10.19 9.72
CA ILE A 29 8.50 -11.14 9.08
C ILE A 29 7.58 -11.70 10.16
N ILE A 30 6.27 -11.44 10.05
CA ILE A 30 5.25 -11.86 11.02
C ILE A 30 4.56 -13.16 10.57
N GLY A 31 4.39 -13.37 9.26
CA GLY A 31 3.65 -14.52 8.72
C GLY A 31 2.16 -14.49 9.07
N GLY A 32 1.49 -15.64 8.93
CA GLY A 32 0.07 -15.83 9.27
C GLY A 32 -0.84 -15.81 8.04
N ARG A 33 -1.56 -16.92 7.83
CA ARG A 33 -2.53 -17.07 6.72
C ARG A 33 -3.64 -16.04 6.77
N ASP A 34 -4.07 -15.70 7.98
CA ASP A 34 -5.17 -14.76 8.24
C ASP A 34 -4.65 -13.39 8.71
N SER A 35 -3.38 -13.07 8.42
CA SER A 35 -2.80 -11.76 8.72
C SER A 35 -3.41 -10.66 7.85
N PHE A 36 -3.36 -9.43 8.32
CA PHE A 36 -3.85 -8.28 7.56
C PHE A 36 -2.80 -7.82 6.54
N PRO A 37 -3.14 -7.73 5.24
CA PRO A 37 -2.27 -7.12 4.24
C PRO A 37 -2.23 -5.59 4.40
N ALA A 38 -1.26 -4.92 3.77
CA ALA A 38 -1.16 -3.45 3.80
C ALA A 38 -2.37 -2.76 3.15
N VAL A 39 -2.88 -3.33 2.06
CA VAL A 39 -4.13 -2.94 1.40
C VAL A 39 -4.99 -4.20 1.31
N GLY A 40 -6.20 -4.12 1.85
CA GLY A 40 -7.18 -5.20 1.82
C GLY A 40 -7.95 -5.26 0.51
N GLY A 41 -9.20 -5.70 0.60
CA GLY A 41 -10.12 -5.73 -0.54
C GLY A 41 -10.04 -7.01 -1.38
N ASN A 42 -10.72 -6.96 -2.53
CA ASN A 42 -10.75 -8.07 -3.47
C ASN A 42 -9.47 -8.06 -4.33
N ALA A 43 -8.99 -9.25 -4.68
CA ALA A 43 -7.89 -9.36 -5.63
C ALA A 43 -8.31 -8.83 -7.01
N CYS A 44 -7.43 -8.05 -7.65
CA CYS A 44 -7.58 -7.68 -9.05
C CYS A 44 -7.62 -8.94 -9.93
N ALA A 45 -8.45 -8.93 -10.99
CA ALA A 45 -8.59 -10.07 -11.88
C ALA A 45 -7.33 -10.31 -12.74
N SER A 46 -6.62 -9.23 -13.08
CA SER A 46 -5.36 -9.27 -13.82
C SER A 46 -4.39 -8.20 -13.33
N LEU A 47 -3.09 -8.36 -13.62
CA LEU A 47 -2.07 -7.37 -13.27
C LEU A 47 -2.27 -6.02 -13.97
N SER A 48 -2.95 -5.99 -15.12
CA SER A 48 -3.32 -4.74 -15.79
C SER A 48 -4.41 -3.95 -15.05
N ASP A 49 -5.16 -4.60 -14.15
CA ASP A 49 -6.19 -3.95 -13.33
C ASP A 49 -5.64 -3.49 -11.97
N ALA A 50 -4.36 -3.74 -11.68
CA ALA A 50 -3.76 -3.33 -10.42
C ALA A 50 -3.45 -1.83 -10.40
N TYR A 51 -3.63 -1.19 -9.24
CA TYR A 51 -3.20 0.20 -9.04
C TYR A 51 -1.70 0.34 -9.33
N ARG A 52 -1.37 1.25 -10.23
CA ARG A 52 0.00 1.56 -10.58
C ARG A 52 0.46 2.80 -9.85
N LEU A 53 1.73 2.78 -9.45
CA LEU A 53 2.39 3.94 -8.85
C LEU A 53 3.38 4.56 -9.83
N ARG A 54 3.41 5.89 -9.85
CA ARG A 54 4.41 6.69 -10.57
C ARG A 54 5.23 7.55 -9.62
N ASP A 55 6.34 8.07 -10.14
CA ASP A 55 7.29 8.92 -9.43
C ASP A 55 7.77 8.32 -8.10
N ILE A 56 8.02 7.01 -8.13
CA ILE A 56 8.35 6.22 -6.95
C ILE A 56 9.69 6.69 -6.36
N LYS A 57 9.71 6.92 -5.06
CA LYS A 57 10.92 7.18 -4.26
C LYS A 57 11.07 6.14 -3.18
N VAL A 58 12.29 5.66 -3.01
CA VAL A 58 12.67 4.69 -1.97
C VAL A 58 13.80 5.25 -1.13
N ARG A 59 13.64 5.26 0.20
CA ARG A 59 14.69 5.68 1.14
C ARG A 59 14.62 4.90 2.43
N LYS A 60 15.73 4.86 3.19
CA LYS A 60 15.73 4.32 4.55
C LYS A 60 15.28 5.37 5.57
N ILE A 61 14.54 4.95 6.59
CA ILE A 61 14.24 5.73 7.79
C ILE A 61 14.57 4.86 9.00
N GLY A 62 15.74 5.11 9.61
CA GLY A 62 16.30 4.19 10.58
C GLY A 62 16.57 2.81 9.96
N GLU A 63 15.94 1.78 10.52
CA GLU A 63 16.03 0.39 10.03
C GLU A 63 14.98 0.06 8.96
N ASP A 64 13.93 0.88 8.84
CA ASP A 64 12.82 0.64 7.92
C ASP A 64 13.10 1.21 6.52
N ILE A 65 12.39 0.69 5.53
CA ILE A 65 12.35 1.21 4.16
C ILE A 65 11.04 1.96 3.96
N LEU A 66 11.15 3.19 3.48
CA LEU A 66 10.01 3.97 3.01
C LEU A 66 9.93 3.92 1.49
N VAL A 67 8.78 3.50 0.98
CA VAL A 67 8.41 3.56 -0.44
C VAL A 67 7.24 4.52 -0.58
N GLU A 68 7.36 5.55 -1.41
CA GLU A 68 6.28 6.50 -1.67
C GLU A 68 6.14 6.79 -3.17
N GLY A 69 4.92 7.07 -3.62
CA GLY A 69 4.61 7.35 -5.01
C GLY A 69 3.18 7.83 -5.19
N TYR A 70 2.85 8.33 -6.38
CA TYR A 70 1.51 8.80 -6.72
C TYR A 70 0.73 7.71 -7.46
N VAL A 71 -0.56 7.60 -7.20
CA VAL A 71 -1.45 6.66 -7.91
C VAL A 71 -1.70 7.17 -9.33
N GLU A 72 -1.70 6.25 -10.31
CA GLU A 72 -2.11 6.51 -11.71
C GLU A 72 -3.61 6.30 -11.93
#